data_AF-A0A2V1DGC9-F1
#
_entry.id   AF-A0A2V1DGC9-F1
#
_cell.length_a   1.000
_cell.length_b   1.000
_cell.length_c   1.000
_cell.angle_alpha   90.00
_cell.angle_beta   90.00
_cell.angle_gamma   90.00
#
_symmetry.space_group_name_H-M   'P 1'
#
loop_
_entity.id
_entity.type
_entity.pdbx_description
1 polymer ?
#
loop_
_entity_poly.entity_id
_entity_poly.type
_entity_poly.pdbx_seq_one_letter_code
_entity_poly.pdbx_strand_id
1 'polypeptide(L)'
;LSKILPISTNCRVMLTDNIWVPRGIVNGALGTVKDIVWASTIDPNNARKEMPLTLLIHFDNYNGPEYILYEGQKLVPIFPSKRDWTRGGIHCTRTQFPL
;
A
#
# COMPACT_ATOMS: atom_id res chain seq x y z
N LEU A 1 16.04 8.84 2.60
CA LEU A 1 14.83 7.98 2.63
C LEU A 1 15.18 6.68 3.34
N SER A 2 14.38 6.29 4.33
CA SER A 2 14.53 5.02 5.05
C SER A 2 14.36 3.84 4.09
N LYS A 3 15.05 2.73 4.36
CA LYS A 3 14.83 1.45 3.65
C LYS A 3 13.62 0.68 4.18
N ILE A 4 13.13 1.06 5.36
CA ILE A 4 12.07 0.36 6.11
C ILE A 4 10.95 1.35 6.38
N LEU A 5 9.72 0.94 6.05
CA LEU A 5 8.48 1.62 6.39
C LEU A 5 7.76 0.81 7.48
N PRO A 6 7.80 1.23 8.76
CA PRO A 6 7.01 0.58 9.79
C PRO A 6 5.53 0.85 9.57
N ILE A 7 4.72 -0.20 9.63
CA ILE A 7 3.28 -0.16 9.40
C ILE A 7 2.56 -1.00 10.46
N SER A 8 1.39 -0.55 10.88
CA SER A 8 0.49 -1.30 11.75
C SER A 8 -0.95 -1.12 11.27
N THR A 9 -1.84 -2.00 11.70
CA THR A 9 -3.27 -1.73 11.60
C THR A 9 -3.60 -0.44 12.36
N ASN A 10 -4.58 0.29 11.84
CA ASN A 10 -5.05 1.60 12.27
C ASN A 10 -4.03 2.76 12.17
N CYS A 11 -2.85 2.56 11.57
CA CYS A 11 -1.94 3.68 11.32
C CYS A 11 -2.44 4.55 10.16
N ARG A 12 -2.09 5.84 10.22
CA ARG A 12 -2.33 6.80 9.14
C ARG A 12 -1.20 6.75 8.13
N VAL A 13 -1.57 6.72 6.86
CA VAL A 13 -0.64 6.66 5.73
C VAL A 13 -1.04 7.70 4.69
N MET A 14 -0.08 8.08 3.84
CA MET A 14 -0.30 8.99 2.73
C MET A 14 0.18 8.31 1.46
N LEU A 15 -0.63 8.33 0.42
CA LEU A 15 -0.24 7.79 -0.87
C LEU A 15 0.80 8.69 -1.53
N THR A 16 1.85 8.11 -2.12
CA THR A 16 2.91 8.87 -2.79
C THR A 16 2.79 8.87 -4.32
N ASP A 17 1.77 8.21 -4.86
CA ASP A 17 1.55 8.05 -6.30
C ASP A 17 0.09 8.26 -6.71
N ASN A 18 -0.13 8.61 -7.98
CA ASN A 18 -1.47 8.61 -8.57
C ASN A 18 -1.81 7.19 -9.05
N ILE A 19 -2.87 6.58 -8.51
CA ILE A 19 -3.32 5.25 -8.91
C ILE A 19 -4.67 5.35 -9.64
N TRP A 20 -5.64 6.07 -9.06
CA TRP A 20 -6.97 6.22 -9.65
C TRP A 20 -7.53 7.63 -9.39
N VAL A 21 -7.08 8.58 -10.21
CA VAL A 21 -7.35 10.02 -10.02
C VAL A 21 -8.84 10.34 -9.95
N PRO A 22 -9.71 9.87 -10.87
CA PRO A 22 -11.15 10.15 -10.78
C PRO A 22 -11.83 9.61 -9.52
N ARG A 23 -11.17 8.70 -8.77
CA ARG A 23 -11.72 8.09 -7.57
C ARG A 23 -11.07 8.54 -6.27
N GLY A 24 -10.26 9.59 -6.30
CA GLY A 24 -9.62 10.15 -5.11
C GLY A 24 -8.41 9.37 -4.61
N ILE A 25 -7.92 8.37 -5.38
CA ILE A 25 -6.68 7.64 -5.07
C ILE A 25 -5.52 8.33 -5.79
N VAL A 26 -5.12 9.47 -5.23
CA VAL A 26 -4.13 10.40 -5.77
C VAL A 26 -2.92 10.54 -4.85
N ASN A 27 -1.80 11.02 -5.37
CA ASN A 27 -0.67 11.42 -4.55
C ASN A 27 -1.11 12.47 -3.51
N GLY A 28 -0.77 12.24 -2.25
CA GLY A 28 -1.21 13.02 -1.10
C GLY A 28 -2.51 12.54 -0.47
N ALA A 29 -3.21 11.55 -1.05
CA ALA A 29 -4.41 10.99 -0.44
C ALA A 29 -4.07 10.32 0.89
N LEU A 30 -4.77 10.72 1.96
CA LEU A 30 -4.60 10.13 3.27
C LEU A 30 -5.55 8.94 3.46
N GLY A 31 -5.07 7.94 4.17
CA GLY A 31 -5.84 6.75 4.49
C GLY A 31 -5.42 6.11 5.80
N THR A 32 -6.23 5.14 6.23
CA THR A 32 -6.03 4.35 7.44
C THR A 32 -5.88 2.89 7.04
N VAL A 33 -4.77 2.27 7.43
CA VAL A 33 -4.55 0.84 7.22
C VAL A 33 -5.53 0.06 8.07
N LYS A 34 -6.36 -0.78 7.46
CA LYS A 34 -7.33 -1.63 8.17
C LYS A 34 -6.86 -3.07 8.30
N ASP A 35 -6.13 -3.56 7.31
CA ASP A 35 -5.55 -4.89 7.36
C ASP A 35 -4.29 -5.01 6.51
N ILE A 36 -3.49 -6.03 6.81
CA ILE A 36 -2.25 -6.36 6.10
C ILE A 36 -2.36 -7.80 5.65
N VAL A 37 -2.27 -8.04 4.35
CA VAL A 37 -2.51 -9.35 3.75
C VAL A 37 -1.19 -9.95 3.28
N TRP A 38 -0.88 -11.14 3.77
CA TRP A 38 0.26 -11.95 3.31
C TRP A 38 -0.21 -13.10 2.41
N ALA A 39 0.69 -13.60 1.57
CA ALA A 39 0.40 -14.76 0.74
C ALA A 39 0.19 -16.01 1.62
N SER A 40 -0.79 -16.84 1.28
CA SER A 40 -1.12 -18.07 2.02
C SER A 40 -0.01 -19.13 2.00
N THR A 41 0.95 -18.99 1.09
CA THR A 41 2.12 -19.87 0.97
C THR A 41 3.23 -19.53 1.97
N ILE A 42 3.15 -18.40 2.66
CA ILE A 42 4.15 -17.99 3.65
C ILE A 42 3.87 -18.67 4.98
N ASP A 43 4.92 -19.14 5.65
CA ASP A 43 4.83 -19.65 7.03
C ASP A 43 4.25 -18.56 7.96
N PRO A 44 3.13 -18.80 8.64
CA PRO A 44 2.50 -17.82 9.54
C PRO A 44 3.46 -17.27 10.61
N ASN A 45 4.44 -18.06 11.05
CA ASN A 45 5.43 -17.63 12.05
C ASN A 45 6.45 -16.62 11.47
N ASN A 46 6.59 -16.58 10.14
CA ASN A 46 7.53 -15.73 9.43
C ASN A 46 6.86 -14.65 8.58
N ALA A 47 5.52 -14.60 8.52
CA ALA A 47 4.78 -13.62 7.72
C ALA A 47 5.28 -12.18 7.92
N ARG A 48 5.54 -11.77 9.16
CA ARG A 48 6.01 -10.41 9.48
C ARG A 48 7.43 -10.07 8.99
N LYS A 49 8.21 -11.05 8.55
CA LYS A 49 9.54 -10.85 7.96
C LYS A 49 9.48 -10.69 6.44
N GLU A 50 8.38 -11.10 5.82
CA GLU A 50 8.15 -11.03 4.39
C GLU A 50 7.32 -9.79 4.02
N MET A 51 7.50 -9.31 2.79
CA MET A 51 6.68 -8.23 2.25
C MET A 51 5.22 -8.69 2.15
N PRO A 52 4.25 -7.91 2.67
CA PRO A 52 2.85 -8.18 2.45
C PRO A 52 2.49 -8.17 0.97
N LEU A 53 1.51 -8.97 0.58
CA LEU A 53 0.96 -8.97 -0.78
C LEU A 53 0.22 -7.67 -1.08
N THR A 54 -0.58 -7.21 -0.13
CA THR A 54 -1.37 -5.97 -0.25
C THR A 54 -1.69 -5.39 1.13
N LEU A 55 -1.90 -4.08 1.16
CA LEU A 55 -2.44 -3.35 2.30
C LEU A 55 -3.89 -2.99 2.01
N LEU A 56 -4.80 -3.29 2.93
CA LEU A 56 -6.19 -2.85 2.82
C LEU A 56 -6.32 -1.50 3.52
N ILE A 57 -6.56 -0.45 2.74
CA ILE A 57 -6.56 0.93 3.22
C ILE A 57 -7.93 1.55 2.99
N HIS A 58 -8.49 2.16 4.04
CA HIS A 58 -9.61 3.07 3.90
C HIS A 58 -9.08 4.48 3.61
N PHE A 59 -9.36 5.03 2.43
CA PHE A 59 -8.98 6.40 2.08
C PHE A 59 -10.13 7.37 2.35
N ASP A 60 -9.81 8.51 2.94
CA ASP A 60 -10.80 9.48 3.45
C ASP A 60 -11.74 9.98 2.34
N ASN A 61 -11.19 10.19 1.13
CA ASN A 61 -11.90 10.78 -0.01
C ASN A 61 -12.16 9.76 -1.14
N TYR A 62 -12.08 8.46 -0.86
CA TYR A 62 -12.36 7.45 -1.88
C TYR A 62 -13.85 7.37 -2.20
N ASN A 63 -14.20 7.64 -3.46
CA ASN A 63 -15.58 7.65 -3.93
C ASN A 63 -15.88 6.54 -4.97
N GLY A 64 -14.95 5.59 -5.15
CA GLY A 64 -15.15 4.47 -6.07
C GLY A 64 -16.10 3.37 -5.55
N PRO A 65 -16.24 2.29 -6.33
CA PRO A 65 -17.05 1.13 -5.96
C PRO A 65 -16.49 0.48 -4.69
N GLU A 66 -17.36 -0.20 -3.96
CA GLU A 66 -16.91 -1.11 -2.93
C GLU A 66 -16.31 -2.36 -3.58
N TYR A 67 -15.08 -2.68 -3.17
CA TYR A 67 -14.50 -3.99 -3.44
C TYR A 67 -14.55 -4.85 -2.18
N ILE A 68 -14.11 -4.28 -1.06
CA ILE A 68 -14.22 -4.85 0.28
C ILE A 68 -14.88 -3.81 1.17
N LEU A 69 -15.90 -4.23 1.93
CA LEU A 69 -16.55 -3.42 2.96
C LEU A 69 -16.22 -4.02 4.32
N TYR A 70 -15.63 -3.21 5.21
CA TYR A 70 -15.31 -3.60 6.58
C TYR A 70 -15.80 -2.50 7.51
N GLU A 71 -16.72 -2.84 8.42
CA GLU A 71 -17.35 -1.88 9.36
C GLU A 71 -17.93 -0.64 8.65
N GLY A 72 -18.55 -0.83 7.47
CA GLY A 72 -19.11 0.25 6.66
C GLY A 72 -18.08 1.10 5.91
N GLN A 73 -16.79 0.78 6.02
CA GLN A 73 -15.72 1.47 5.30
C GLN A 73 -15.31 0.71 4.04
N LYS A 74 -15.22 1.45 2.93
CA LYS A 74 -14.69 0.94 1.67
C LYS A 74 -13.18 0.81 1.78
N LEU A 75 -12.67 -0.39 1.59
CA LEU A 75 -11.23 -0.68 1.60
C LEU A 75 -10.72 -0.82 0.17
N VAL A 76 -9.58 -0.19 -0.07
CA VAL A 76 -8.86 -0.23 -1.34
C VAL A 76 -7.60 -1.08 -1.13
N PRO A 77 -7.39 -2.16 -1.90
CA PRO A 77 -6.14 -2.90 -1.86
C PRO A 77 -5.04 -2.08 -2.55
N ILE A 78 -3.96 -1.80 -1.82
CA ILE A 78 -2.76 -1.14 -2.33
C ILE A 78 -1.63 -2.16 -2.39
N PHE A 79 -1.08 -2.35 -3.60
CA PHE A 79 -0.03 -3.30 -3.88
C PHE A 79 1.35 -2.63 -3.90
N PRO A 80 2.45 -3.39 -3.66
CA PRO A 80 3.80 -2.90 -3.92
C PRO A 80 3.97 -2.49 -5.38
N SER A 81 4.59 -1.35 -5.62
CA SER A 81 4.97 -0.85 -6.94
C SER A 81 6.46 -1.06 -7.16
N LYS A 82 6.83 -1.57 -8.34
CA LYS A 82 8.22 -1.61 -8.80
C LYS A 82 8.55 -0.30 -9.52
N ARG A 83 9.63 0.34 -9.08
CA ARG A 83 10.18 1.57 -9.65
C ARG A 83 11.59 1.33 -10.12
N ASP A 84 11.90 1.82 -11.32
CA ASP A 84 13.21 1.69 -11.94
C ASP A 84 13.79 3.09 -12.19
N TRP A 85 15.09 3.26 -11.99
CA TRP A 85 15.80 4.52 -12.25
C TRP A 85 17.27 4.28 -12.55
N THR A 86 17.95 5.27 -13.13
CA THR A 86 19.39 5.21 -13.39
C THR A 86 20.15 6.07 -12.39
N ARG A 87 21.17 5.51 -11.73
CA ARG A 87 22.06 6.24 -10.82
C ARG A 87 23.51 6.04 -11.26
N GLY A 88 24.15 7.09 -11.77
CA GLY A 88 25.55 7.02 -12.22
C GLY A 88 25.79 5.98 -13.32
N GLY A 89 24.85 5.86 -14.27
CA GLY A 89 24.91 4.86 -15.35
C GLY A 89 24.47 3.45 -14.95
N ILE A 90 24.25 3.18 -13.65
CA ILE A 90 23.75 1.88 -13.16
C ILE A 90 22.22 1.89 -13.17
N HIS A 91 21.62 0.87 -13.77
CA HIS A 91 20.18 0.63 -13.69
C HIS A 91 19.83 0.05 -12.32
N CYS A 92 18.93 0.71 -11.61
CA CYS A 92 18.47 0.35 -10.27
C CYS A 92 16.97 0.09 -10.29
N THR A 93 16.52 -0.85 -9.46
CA THR A 93 15.10 -1.17 -9.30
C THR A 93 14.77 -1.28 -7.82
N ARG A 94 13.54 -0.92 -7.45
CA ARG A 94 13.03 -1.04 -6.08
C ARG A 94 11.54 -1.36 -6.09
N THR A 95 11.16 -2.38 -5.35
CA THR A 95 9.76 -2.71 -5.07
C THR A 95 9.40 -2.26 -3.67
N GLN A 96 8.36 -1.43 -3.53
CA GLN A 96 7.86 -0.93 -2.25
C GLN A 96 6.40 -0.49 -2.39
N PHE A 97 5.66 -0.37 -1.28
CA PHE A 97 4.35 0.26 -1.32
C PHE A 97 4.48 1.76 -1.69
N PRO A 98 3.52 2.32 -2.44
CA PRO A 98 3.49 3.74 -2.78
C PRO A 98 2.96 4.57 -1.59
N LEU A 99 3.63 4.47 -0.43
CA LEU A 99 3.29 5.15 0.83
C LEU A 99 4.48 5.95 1.38
#